data_AF-A0A936W984-F1
#
_entry.id   AF-A0A936W984-F1
#
_cell.length_a   1.000
_cell.length_b   1.000
_cell.length_c   1.000
_cell.angle_alpha   90.00
_cell.angle_beta   90.00
_cell.angle_gamma   90.00
#
_symmetry.space_group_name_H-M   'P 1'
#
loop_
_entity.id
_entity.type
_entity.pdbx_description
1 polymer ?
#
loop_
_entity_poly.entity_id
_entity_poly.type
_entity_poly.pdbx_seq_one_letter_code
_entity_poly.pdbx_strand_id
1 'polypeptide(L)'
;MPKIKMPRSSPALDMTPMVDLAFLLVTFFMLTAQFRPEEAVAVDTPSSMSQQPIPTENLMTIIVDSAGRVFWDFTDKKVRSEVIREMAKRYKFQLSEDQIVRFTNLNAIGIPAQQLPAYLDLNSPTERKEVDKRAAVFRTTTPTTSCSIGSA
;
A
#
# COMPACT_ATOMS: atom_id res chain seq x y z
N MET A 1 32.30 -1.88 79.22
CA MET A 1 30.95 -1.46 78.76
C MET A 1 30.50 -2.42 77.65
N PRO A 2 29.32 -3.05 77.76
CA PRO A 2 28.87 -4.03 76.77
C PRO A 2 28.41 -3.29 75.50
N LYS A 3 28.96 -3.70 74.36
CA LYS A 3 28.68 -3.10 73.04
C LYS A 3 27.37 -3.69 72.52
N ILE A 4 26.26 -2.96 72.68
CA ILE A 4 24.94 -3.39 72.22
C ILE A 4 24.97 -3.52 70.69
N LYS A 5 24.81 -4.74 70.19
CA LYS A 5 24.70 -5.05 68.76
C LYS A 5 23.25 -4.81 68.34
N MET A 6 23.02 -3.79 67.52
CA MET A 6 21.70 -3.55 66.92
C MET A 6 21.41 -4.60 65.84
N PRO A 7 20.23 -5.25 65.83
CA PRO A 7 19.84 -6.13 64.76
C PRO A 7 19.64 -5.31 63.47
N ARG A 8 20.36 -5.68 62.40
CA ARG A 8 20.13 -5.13 61.06
C ARG A 8 19.04 -5.98 60.39
N SER A 9 17.80 -5.50 60.32
CA SER A 9 16.87 -6.04 59.33
C SER A 9 17.20 -5.41 57.98
N SER A 10 17.36 -6.26 56.96
CA SER A 10 17.40 -5.81 55.58
C SER A 10 16.05 -5.17 55.23
N PRO A 11 16.01 -3.98 54.62
CA PRO A 11 14.75 -3.40 54.16
C PRO A 11 14.11 -4.37 53.16
N ALA A 12 12.81 -4.64 53.33
CA ALA A 12 12.06 -5.46 52.38
C ALA A 12 12.00 -4.74 51.04
N LEU A 13 12.43 -5.42 49.97
CA LEU A 13 12.50 -4.85 48.63
C LEU A 13 11.11 -4.97 48.01
N ASP A 14 10.41 -3.85 47.93
CA ASP A 14 9.07 -3.79 47.34
C ASP A 14 9.17 -3.89 45.81
N MET A 15 8.45 -4.86 45.24
CA MET A 15 8.41 -5.11 43.79
C MET A 15 7.31 -4.30 43.09
N THR A 16 6.40 -3.67 43.83
CA THR A 16 5.32 -2.85 43.27
C THR A 16 5.80 -1.75 42.31
N PRO A 17 6.89 -0.98 42.58
CA PRO A 17 7.34 0.04 41.62
C PRO A 17 7.88 -0.56 40.32
N MET A 18 8.46 -1.77 40.35
CA MET A 18 8.99 -2.42 39.14
C MET A 18 7.87 -2.98 38.27
N VAL A 19 6.83 -3.55 38.90
CA VAL A 19 5.67 -4.11 38.20
C VAL A 19 4.82 -3.00 37.56
N ASP A 20 4.67 -1.85 38.23
CA ASP A 20 3.92 -0.71 37.69
C ASP A 20 4.59 -0.11 36.45
N LEU A 21 5.92 0.09 36.48
CA LEU A 21 6.70 0.53 35.33
C LEU A 21 6.54 -0.42 34.13
N ALA A 22 6.56 -1.72 34.36
CA ALA A 22 6.39 -2.72 33.31
C ALA A 22 4.99 -2.67 32.69
N PHE A 23 3.94 -2.48 33.51
CA PHE A 23 2.57 -2.39 33.03
C PHE A 23 2.32 -1.13 32.19
N LEU A 24 2.90 0.01 32.59
CA LEU A 24 2.84 1.24 31.80
C LEU A 24 3.47 1.09 30.42
N LEU A 25 4.58 0.37 30.30
CA LEU A 25 5.22 0.13 29.00
C LEU A 25 4.42 -0.82 28.11
N VAL A 26 3.86 -1.91 28.67
CA VAL A 26 3.04 -2.86 27.90
C VAL A 26 1.77 -2.18 27.37
N THR A 27 1.08 -1.41 28.21
CA THR A 27 -0.13 -0.68 27.79
C THR A 27 0.18 0.42 26.79
N PHE A 28 1.27 1.18 26.98
CA PHE A 28 1.74 2.16 26.02
C PHE A 28 2.09 1.53 24.66
N PHE A 29 2.82 0.41 24.64
CA PHE A 29 3.16 -0.29 23.40
C PHE A 29 1.94 -0.95 22.73
N MET A 30 0.98 -1.46 23.50
CA MET A 30 -0.27 -1.96 22.92
C MET A 30 -1.11 -0.83 22.29
N LEU A 31 -1.19 0.34 22.91
CA LEU A 31 -1.96 1.48 22.38
C LEU A 31 -1.29 2.18 21.21
N THR A 32 0.04 2.18 21.15
CA THR A 32 0.83 2.77 20.05
C THR A 32 1.09 1.80 18.90
N ALA A 33 0.76 0.51 19.06
CA ALA A 33 0.83 -0.47 17.99
C ALA A 33 -0.19 -0.11 16.89
N GLN A 34 0.30 0.51 15.81
CA GLN A 34 -0.50 0.73 14.61
C GLN A 34 -0.43 -0.53 13.75
N PHE A 35 -1.59 -1.09 13.39
CA PHE A 35 -1.64 -2.15 12.38
C PHE A 35 -1.02 -1.62 11.10
N ARG A 36 0.05 -2.26 10.62
CA ARG A 36 0.58 -1.99 9.28
C ARG A 36 -0.58 -2.27 8.31
N PRO A 37 -1.01 -1.28 7.50
CA PRO A 37 -2.03 -1.54 6.48
C PRO A 37 -1.54 -2.68 5.60
N GLU A 38 -2.39 -3.67 5.38
CA GLU A 38 -2.08 -4.82 4.53
C GLU A 38 -1.94 -4.32 3.09
N GLU A 39 -0.71 -4.04 2.67
CA GLU A 39 -0.38 -3.72 1.28
C GLU A 39 -0.59 -4.98 0.41
N ALA A 40 -1.22 -4.81 -0.75
CA ALA A 40 -1.66 -5.93 -1.59
C ALA A 40 -0.53 -6.80 -2.16
N VAL A 41 0.72 -6.31 -2.15
CA VAL A 41 1.93 -7.00 -2.59
C VAL A 41 3.12 -6.49 -1.76
N ALA A 42 4.02 -7.38 -1.33
CA ALA A 42 5.27 -6.99 -0.70
C ALA A 42 6.19 -6.33 -1.73
N VAL A 43 6.40 -5.02 -1.62
CA VAL A 43 7.23 -4.26 -2.57
C VAL A 43 8.70 -4.36 -2.17
N ASP A 44 9.48 -5.14 -2.93
CA ASP A 44 10.94 -5.15 -2.81
C ASP A 44 11.49 -4.00 -3.67
N THR A 45 11.95 -2.93 -3.03
CA THR A 45 12.44 -1.74 -3.74
C THR A 45 13.90 -1.96 -4.16
N PRO A 46 14.26 -1.76 -5.44
CA PRO A 46 15.64 -1.94 -5.91
C PRO A 46 16.57 -0.86 -5.31
N SER A 47 17.86 -1.18 -5.18
CA SER A 47 18.90 -0.37 -4.53
C SER A 47 19.24 0.97 -5.19
N SER A 48 18.49 1.39 -6.21
CA SER A 48 18.69 2.66 -6.92
C SER A 48 17.66 3.68 -6.45
N MET A 49 17.96 4.36 -5.35
CA MET A 49 17.20 5.54 -4.90
C MET A 49 17.74 6.77 -5.64
N SER A 50 16.95 7.35 -6.54
CA SER A 50 17.23 8.69 -7.05
C SER A 50 17.13 9.69 -5.89
N GLN A 51 18.18 10.48 -5.64
CA GLN A 51 18.23 11.48 -4.56
C GLN A 51 17.49 12.79 -4.90
N GLN A 52 16.89 12.87 -6.09
CA GLN A 52 16.06 14.02 -6.46
C GLN A 52 14.76 13.95 -5.64
N PRO A 53 14.37 15.01 -4.91
CA PRO A 53 13.08 15.04 -4.23
C PRO A 53 11.99 14.85 -5.27
N ILE A 54 11.25 13.75 -5.12
CA ILE A 54 10.08 13.47 -5.94
C ILE A 54 9.03 14.52 -5.55
N PRO A 55 8.52 15.32 -6.51
CA PRO A 55 7.49 16.30 -6.20
C PRO A 55 6.25 15.59 -5.65
N THR A 56 5.64 16.13 -4.59
CA THR A 56 4.49 15.49 -3.91
C THR A 56 3.23 15.47 -4.76
N GLU A 57 3.15 16.31 -5.80
CA GLU A 57 1.98 16.48 -6.67
C GLU A 57 2.20 15.83 -8.04
N ASN A 58 1.12 15.31 -8.64
CA ASN A 58 1.06 14.66 -9.95
C ASN A 58 1.92 13.40 -10.08
N LEU A 59 1.94 12.58 -9.03
CA LEU A 59 2.66 11.32 -9.02
C LEU A 59 1.82 10.19 -9.61
N MET A 60 2.43 9.45 -10.54
CA MET A 60 1.94 8.18 -11.04
C MET A 60 2.84 7.07 -10.52
N THR A 61 2.26 6.13 -9.78
CA THR A 61 2.94 4.97 -9.23
C THR A 61 2.64 3.76 -10.09
N ILE A 62 3.67 3.06 -10.55
CA ILE A 62 3.54 1.79 -11.27
C ILE A 62 4.18 0.71 -10.39
N ILE A 63 3.40 -0.29 -10.03
CA ILE A 63 3.81 -1.44 -9.22
C ILE A 63 3.84 -2.65 -10.13
N VAL A 64 4.98 -3.32 -10.21
CA VAL A 64 5.12 -4.57 -10.96
C VAL A 64 5.37 -5.69 -9.97
N ASP A 65 4.48 -6.67 -9.98
CA ASP A 65 4.63 -7.87 -9.16
C ASP A 65 5.54 -8.90 -9.85
N SER A 66 6.15 -9.78 -9.05
CA SER A 66 6.97 -10.93 -9.46
C SER A 66 6.30 -11.83 -10.52
N ALA A 67 4.96 -11.92 -10.50
CA ALA A 67 4.18 -12.64 -11.48
C ALA A 67 4.00 -11.91 -12.83
N GLY A 68 4.58 -10.71 -13.00
CA GLY A 68 4.43 -9.88 -14.20
C GLY A 68 3.10 -9.14 -14.30
N ARG A 69 2.41 -8.94 -13.17
CA ARG A 69 1.19 -8.13 -13.08
C ARG A 69 1.58 -6.67 -12.88
N VAL A 70 0.96 -5.77 -13.62
CA VAL A 70 1.23 -4.33 -13.56
C VAL A 70 0.03 -3.64 -12.94
N PHE A 71 0.24 -2.99 -11.80
CA PHE A 71 -0.72 -2.11 -11.16
C PHE A 71 -0.27 -0.67 -11.35
N TRP A 72 -1.21 0.23 -11.53
CA TRP A 72 -0.92 1.64 -11.67
C TRP A 72 -1.85 2.47 -10.80
N ASP A 73 -1.34 3.60 -10.33
CA ASP A 73 -2.07 4.52 -9.47
C ASP A 73 -1.64 5.97 -9.69
N PHE A 74 -2.52 6.91 -9.37
CA PHE A 74 -2.24 8.35 -9.31
C PHE A 74 -2.53 8.87 -7.91
N THR A 75 -1.64 9.70 -7.36
CA THR A 75 -1.85 10.30 -6.02
C THR A 75 -3.02 11.30 -6.02
N ASP A 76 -3.20 12.04 -7.11
CA ASP A 76 -4.20 13.10 -7.18
C ASP A 76 -5.58 12.61 -7.66
N LYS A 77 -6.60 12.81 -6.81
CA LYS A 77 -7.99 12.43 -7.13
C LYS A 77 -8.54 13.14 -8.38
N LYS A 78 -8.15 14.40 -8.59
CA LYS A 78 -8.54 15.18 -9.78
C LYS A 78 -7.99 14.53 -11.05
N VAL A 79 -6.71 14.16 -11.04
CA VAL A 79 -6.05 13.49 -12.16
C VAL A 79 -6.70 12.13 -12.41
N ARG A 80 -7.00 11.34 -11.36
CA ARG A 80 -7.75 10.08 -11.50
C ARG A 80 -9.08 10.25 -12.22
N SER A 81 -9.86 11.28 -11.86
CA SER A 81 -11.16 11.53 -12.48
C SER A 81 -11.07 11.92 -13.96
N GLU A 82 -10.02 12.63 -14.36
CA GLU A 82 -9.82 13.02 -15.75
C GLU A 82 -9.29 11.85 -16.58
N VAL A 83 -8.32 11.11 -16.04
CA VAL A 83 -7.78 9.90 -16.69
C VAL A 83 -8.88 8.91 -17.00
N ILE A 84 -9.81 8.66 -16.07
CA ILE A 84 -10.89 7.71 -16.33
C ILE A 84 -11.89 8.22 -17.38
N ARG A 85 -12.15 9.53 -17.44
CA ARG A 85 -12.98 10.14 -18.51
C ARG A 85 -12.31 9.98 -19.87
N GLU A 86 -11.01 10.20 -19.97
CA GLU A 86 -10.24 10.00 -21.21
C GLU A 86 -10.17 8.52 -21.61
N MET A 87 -10.00 7.62 -20.64
CA MET A 87 -10.07 6.17 -20.87
C MET A 87 -11.46 5.76 -21.39
N ALA A 88 -12.55 6.33 -20.84
CA ALA A 88 -13.92 6.07 -21.29
C ALA A 88 -14.13 6.43 -22.75
N LYS A 89 -13.63 7.60 -23.15
CA LYS A 89 -13.66 8.05 -24.55
C LYS A 89 -12.86 7.11 -25.46
N ARG A 90 -11.63 6.74 -25.05
CA ARG A 90 -10.72 5.93 -25.86
C ARG A 90 -11.21 4.50 -26.08
N TYR A 91 -11.74 3.88 -25.02
CA TYR A 91 -12.22 2.49 -25.05
C TYR A 91 -13.73 2.37 -25.27
N LYS A 92 -14.42 3.51 -25.47
CA LYS A 92 -15.86 3.61 -25.79
C LYS A 92 -16.78 2.92 -24.76
N PHE A 93 -16.41 2.97 -23.48
CA PHE A 93 -17.26 2.46 -22.40
C PHE A 93 -18.10 3.60 -21.79
N GLN A 94 -19.32 3.29 -21.37
CA GLN A 94 -20.17 4.23 -20.64
C GLN A 94 -19.93 4.03 -19.14
N LEU A 95 -19.43 5.07 -18.47
CA LEU A 95 -19.38 5.10 -17.00
C LEU A 95 -20.47 6.02 -16.46
N SER A 96 -21.11 5.59 -15.39
CA SER A 96 -21.92 6.46 -14.54
C SER A 96 -21.02 7.38 -13.71
N GLU A 97 -21.51 8.57 -13.34
CA GLU A 97 -20.80 9.46 -12.41
C GLU A 97 -20.52 8.76 -11.06
N ASP A 98 -21.39 7.84 -10.63
CA ASP A 98 -21.16 7.02 -9.43
C ASP A 98 -19.93 6.11 -9.55
N GLN A 99 -19.70 5.56 -10.75
CA GLN A 99 -18.55 4.71 -11.03
C GLN A 99 -17.25 5.54 -11.07
N ILE A 100 -17.31 6.78 -11.55
CA ILE A 100 -16.17 7.71 -11.55
C ILE A 100 -15.80 8.04 -10.10
N VAL A 101 -16.77 8.39 -9.25
CA VAL A 101 -16.52 8.67 -7.83
C VAL A 101 -15.96 7.44 -7.11
N ARG A 102 -16.47 6.24 -7.40
CA ARG A 102 -15.92 5.00 -6.85
C ARG A 102 -14.46 4.83 -7.25
N PHE A 103 -14.13 5.00 -8.52
CA PHE A 103 -12.76 4.91 -9.03
C PHE A 103 -11.81 5.90 -8.34
N THR A 104 -12.23 7.14 -8.08
CA THR A 104 -11.36 8.12 -7.40
C THR A 104 -10.92 7.69 -6.00
N ASN A 105 -11.69 6.82 -5.33
CA ASN A 105 -11.43 6.33 -3.98
C ASN A 105 -10.81 4.91 -3.95
N LEU A 106 -10.54 4.30 -5.11
CA LEU A 106 -9.85 3.02 -5.19
C LEU A 106 -8.34 3.18 -5.01
N ASN A 107 -7.67 2.06 -4.74
CA ASN A 107 -6.21 1.97 -4.76
C ASN A 107 -5.75 1.55 -6.17
N ALA A 108 -4.45 1.27 -6.33
CA ALA A 108 -3.85 0.85 -7.58
C ALA A 108 -4.64 -0.25 -8.33
N ILE A 109 -4.77 -0.10 -9.64
CA ILE A 109 -5.59 -0.97 -10.50
C ILE A 109 -4.69 -1.74 -11.45
N GLY A 110 -4.93 -3.05 -11.58
CA GLY A 110 -4.14 -3.94 -12.44
C GLY A 110 -4.92 -4.66 -13.53
N ILE A 111 -6.20 -4.34 -13.72
CA ILE A 111 -7.09 -5.08 -14.62
C ILE A 111 -7.15 -4.48 -16.04
N PRO A 112 -7.53 -5.27 -17.06
CA PRO A 112 -7.79 -4.77 -18.41
C PRO A 112 -8.92 -3.73 -18.43
N ALA A 113 -8.81 -2.71 -19.28
CA ALA A 113 -9.78 -1.62 -19.39
C ALA A 113 -11.21 -2.10 -19.72
N GLN A 114 -11.36 -3.25 -20.39
CA GLN A 114 -12.65 -3.83 -20.75
C GLN A 114 -13.42 -4.36 -19.53
N GLN A 115 -12.70 -4.77 -18.48
CA GLN A 115 -13.29 -5.31 -17.25
C GLN A 115 -13.49 -4.22 -16.18
N LEU A 116 -13.10 -2.98 -16.48
CA LEU A 116 -13.19 -1.87 -15.54
C LEU A 116 -14.63 -1.58 -15.07
N PRO A 117 -15.67 -1.55 -15.94
CA PRO A 117 -17.04 -1.31 -15.46
C PRO A 117 -17.51 -2.38 -14.47
N ALA A 118 -17.27 -3.66 -14.81
CA ALA A 118 -17.62 -4.79 -13.95
C ALA A 118 -16.88 -4.74 -12.60
N TYR A 119 -15.62 -4.28 -12.58
CA TYR A 119 -14.85 -4.11 -11.35
C TYR A 119 -15.37 -2.98 -10.46
N LEU A 120 -15.88 -1.90 -11.06
CA LEU A 120 -16.44 -0.76 -10.33
C LEU A 120 -17.81 -1.07 -9.70
N ASP A 121 -18.54 -2.02 -10.27
CA ASP A 121 -19.83 -2.48 -9.75
C ASP A 121 -19.70 -3.41 -8.53
N LEU A 122 -18.53 -4.04 -8.32
CA LEU A 122 -18.26 -4.87 -7.15
C LEU A 122 -18.22 -3.98 -5.89
N ASN A 123 -19.05 -4.27 -4.89
CA ASN A 123 -19.13 -3.47 -3.66
C ASN A 123 -18.22 -3.99 -2.53
N SER A 124 -17.79 -5.26 -2.58
CA SER A 124 -17.00 -5.86 -1.50
C SER A 124 -15.49 -5.75 -1.75
N PRO A 125 -14.67 -5.33 -0.76
CA PRO A 125 -13.22 -5.31 -0.87
C PRO A 125 -12.60 -6.69 -1.11
N THR A 126 -13.27 -7.77 -0.68
CA THR A 126 -12.81 -9.16 -0.81
C THR A 126 -12.91 -9.67 -2.25
N GLU A 127 -13.99 -9.35 -2.96
CA GLU A 127 -14.15 -9.75 -4.37
C GLU A 127 -13.16 -9.00 -5.27
N ARG A 128 -12.88 -7.74 -4.96
CA ARG A 128 -11.88 -6.94 -5.69
C ARG A 128 -10.48 -7.55 -5.57
N LYS A 129 -10.06 -7.95 -4.37
CA LYS A 129 -8.77 -8.67 -4.16
C LYS A 129 -8.69 -9.95 -4.99
N GLU A 130 -9.80 -10.67 -5.17
CA GLU A 130 -9.84 -11.89 -5.98
C GLU A 130 -9.73 -11.59 -7.48
N VAL A 131 -10.36 -10.51 -7.96
CA VAL A 131 -10.23 -10.05 -9.34
C VAL A 131 -8.81 -9.53 -9.61
N ASP A 132 -8.21 -8.83 -8.67
CA ASP A 132 -6.83 -8.34 -8.76
C ASP A 132 -5.82 -9.49 -8.81
N LYS A 133 -6.11 -10.63 -8.15
CA LYS A 133 -5.31 -11.85 -8.30
C LYS A 133 -5.40 -12.44 -9.71
N ARG A 134 -6.58 -12.31 -10.35
CA ARG A 134 -6.85 -12.77 -11.72
C ARG A 134 -6.45 -11.76 -12.79
N ALA A 135 -5.89 -10.62 -12.39
CA ALA A 135 -5.41 -9.59 -13.30
C ALA A 135 -4.45 -10.18 -14.34
N ALA A 136 -4.58 -9.71 -15.58
CA ALA A 136 -3.81 -10.22 -16.70
C ALA A 136 -2.30 -10.06 -16.43
N VAL A 137 -1.57 -11.18 -16.46
CA VAL A 137 -0.11 -11.15 -16.48
C VAL A 137 0.31 -10.55 -17.81
N PHE A 138 1.10 -9.48 -17.77
CA PHE A 138 1.67 -8.87 -18.96
C PHE A 138 2.73 -9.84 -19.52
N ARG A 139 2.28 -10.76 -20.38
CA ARG A 139 3.19 -11.65 -21.11
C ARG A 139 3.84 -10.85 -22.22
N THR A 140 5.15 -10.67 -22.14
CA THR A 140 6.00 -10.03 -23.15
C THR A 140 6.14 -10.84 -24.45
N THR A 141 5.26 -11.80 -24.73
CA THR A 141 5.28 -12.56 -25.98
C THR A 141 4.57 -11.80 -27.11
N THR A 142 5.08 -10.62 -27.43
CA THR A 142 5.00 -10.08 -28.80
C THR A 142 6.40 -10.25 -29.41
N PRO A 143 6.52 -10.86 -30.60
CA PRO A 143 7.81 -11.09 -31.21
C PRO A 143 8.48 -9.74 -31.45
N THR A 144 9.79 -9.70 -31.20
CA THR A 144 10.71 -8.62 -31.57
C THR A 144 10.52 -8.22 -33.03
N THR A 145 9.66 -7.23 -33.29
CA THR A 145 9.82 -6.38 -34.47
C THR A 145 10.82 -5.32 -34.06
N SER A 146 12.07 -5.57 -34.44
CA SER A 146 13.16 -4.60 -34.41
C SER A 146 12.67 -3.26 -34.93
N CYS A 147 12.57 -2.26 -34.05
CA CYS A 147 12.50 -0.87 -34.47
C CYS A 147 13.90 -0.51 -35.00
N SER A 148 14.13 -0.81 -36.28
CA SER A 148 15.28 -0.30 -37.01
C SER A 148 15.07 1.19 -37.18
N ILE A 149 15.70 1.99 -36.33
CA ILE A 149 15.87 3.42 -36.50
C ILE A 149 16.69 3.57 -37.79
N GLY A 150 16.01 3.95 -38.87
CA GLY A 150 16.64 4.36 -40.11
C GLY A 150 17.48 5.60 -39.84
N SER A 151 18.78 5.45 -40.05
CA SER A 151 19.73 6.53 -40.24
C SER A 151 19.28 7.42 -41.40
N ALA A 152 19.14 8.71 -41.12
CA ALA A 152 19.25 9.79 -42.09
C ALA A 152 20.18 10.85 -41.48
#